data_AF-A0A2E3XX47-F1
#
_entry.id   AF-A0A2E3XX47-F1
#
_cell.length_a   1.000
_cell.length_b   1.000
_cell.length_c   1.000
_cell.angle_alpha   90.00
_cell.angle_beta   90.00
_cell.angle_gamma   90.00
#
_symmetry.space_group_name_H-M   'P 1'
#
loop_
_entity.id
_entity.type
_entity.pdbx_description
1 polymer ?
#
loop_
_entity_poly.entity_id
_entity_poly.type
_entity_poly.pdbx_seq_one_letter_code
_entity_poly.pdbx_strand_id
1 'polypeptide(L)'
;MKTLIATALLAVISLTSFAKPVSQEVITEAFEAVKAYYPEANSIQYSHSSSEDQEVFFYVSYTTNLSDMYFDEGEPVFLPITRSCEQEVVYLVDLKKVLYTQEHICF
;
A
#
# COMPACT_ATOMS: atom_id res chain seq x y z
N MET A 1 28.66 31.54 -50.05
CA MET A 1 29.02 30.17 -49.60
C MET A 1 29.80 30.26 -48.30
N LYS A 2 29.15 29.88 -47.18
CA LYS A 2 29.72 29.36 -45.91
C LYS A 2 28.61 29.48 -44.85
N THR A 3 27.91 28.37 -44.66
CA THR A 3 27.91 27.57 -43.42
C THR A 3 27.16 28.25 -42.29
N LEU A 4 26.06 27.63 -41.86
CA LEU A 4 25.69 27.41 -40.45
C LEU A 4 24.33 26.69 -40.42
N ILE A 5 24.34 25.43 -40.83
CA ILE A 5 23.36 24.43 -40.39
C ILE A 5 24.00 23.80 -39.16
N ALA A 6 23.71 24.30 -37.96
CA ALA A 6 24.02 23.64 -36.70
C ALA A 6 23.41 24.42 -35.54
N THR A 7 22.09 24.51 -35.50
CA THR A 7 21.41 24.97 -34.28
C THR A 7 20.16 24.14 -34.11
N ALA A 8 20.01 23.59 -32.91
CA ALA A 8 18.88 22.78 -32.45
C ALA A 8 18.84 21.30 -32.89
N LEU A 9 19.92 20.55 -32.66
CA LEU A 9 19.83 19.11 -32.40
C LEU A 9 20.04 18.86 -30.88
N LEU A 10 19.21 19.48 -30.05
CA LEU A 10 19.30 19.41 -28.59
C LEU A 10 17.93 19.31 -27.90
N ALA A 11 16.91 18.84 -28.63
CA ALA A 11 15.52 18.80 -28.16
C ALA A 11 14.88 17.40 -28.16
N VAL A 12 15.64 16.32 -28.38
CA VAL A 12 15.08 14.96 -28.38
C VAL A 12 16.01 13.98 -27.67
N ILE A 13 16.44 14.35 -26.47
CA ILE A 13 16.65 13.33 -25.43
C ILE A 13 15.48 13.54 -24.49
N SER A 14 14.28 13.23 -24.99
CA SER A 14 13.13 12.98 -24.13
C SER A 14 13.57 11.83 -23.25
N LEU A 15 13.87 12.16 -21.99
CA LEU A 15 14.25 11.22 -20.96
C LEU A 15 13.10 10.23 -20.84
N THR A 16 13.19 9.11 -21.54
CA THR A 16 12.49 7.89 -21.16
C THR A 16 13.17 7.44 -19.87
N SER A 17 12.81 8.11 -18.77
CA SER A 17 13.01 7.60 -17.42
C SER A 17 12.18 6.33 -17.35
N PHE A 18 12.76 5.22 -17.79
CA PHE A 18 12.20 3.91 -17.52
C PHE A 18 12.27 3.77 -16.00
N ALA A 19 11.15 4.03 -15.34
CA ALA A 19 11.03 3.88 -13.90
C ALA A 19 11.48 2.46 -13.56
N LYS A 20 12.65 2.34 -12.92
CA LYS A 20 13.22 1.04 -12.59
C LYS A 20 12.29 0.33 -11.62
N PRO A 21 12.02 -0.97 -11.78
CA PRO A 21 11.19 -1.70 -10.85
C PRO A 21 11.72 -1.55 -9.42
N VAL A 22 10.81 -1.50 -8.45
CA VAL A 22 11.17 -1.42 -7.02
C VAL A 22 12.03 -2.62 -6.65
N SER A 23 13.13 -2.40 -5.95
CA SER A 23 14.07 -3.47 -5.61
C SER A 23 13.51 -4.39 -4.52
N GLN A 24 13.98 -5.65 -4.49
CA GLN A 24 13.58 -6.62 -3.48
C GLN A 24 13.92 -6.16 -2.04
N GLU A 25 15.00 -5.40 -1.88
CA GLU A 25 15.41 -4.81 -0.61
C GLU A 25 14.36 -3.82 -0.10
N VAL A 26 13.83 -2.95 -0.98
CA VAL A 26 12.76 -2.00 -0.64
C VAL A 26 11.46 -2.74 -0.30
N ILE A 27 11.12 -3.80 -1.04
CA ILE A 27 9.94 -4.63 -0.72
C ILE A 27 10.09 -5.28 0.67
N THR A 28 11.30 -5.71 1.03
CA THR A 28 11.58 -6.31 2.34
C THR A 28 11.49 -5.29 3.47
N GLU A 29 12.04 -4.08 3.26
CA GLU A 29 11.87 -2.96 4.20
C GLU A 29 10.39 -2.60 4.40
N ALA A 30 9.64 -2.51 3.30
CA ALA A 30 8.21 -2.22 3.33
C ALA A 30 7.43 -3.30 4.09
N PHE A 31 7.74 -4.58 3.87
CA PHE A 31 7.11 -5.69 4.58
C PHE A 31 7.33 -5.60 6.09
N GLU A 32 8.56 -5.35 6.55
CA GLU A 32 8.84 -5.19 7.97
C GLU A 32 8.14 -3.96 8.57
N ALA A 33 8.02 -2.86 7.81
CA ALA A 33 7.26 -1.69 8.24
C ALA A 33 5.77 -2.00 8.39
N VAL A 34 5.16 -2.70 7.42
CA VAL A 34 3.75 -3.11 7.50
C VAL A 34 3.51 -4.09 8.66
N LYS A 35 4.42 -5.03 8.87
CA LYS A 35 4.37 -5.98 10.00
C LYS A 35 4.47 -5.29 11.35
N ALA A 36 5.31 -4.26 11.48
CA ALA A 36 5.38 -3.45 12.69
C ALA A 36 4.11 -2.62 12.91
N TYR A 37 3.45 -2.20 11.84
CA TYR A 37 2.21 -1.43 11.89
C TYR A 37 0.98 -2.30 12.22
N TYR A 38 0.99 -3.59 11.84
CA TYR A 38 -0.04 -4.59 12.16
C TYR A 38 0.52 -5.79 12.93
N PRO A 39 0.83 -5.63 14.23
CA PRO A 39 1.38 -6.73 15.02
C PRO A 39 0.39 -7.89 15.20
N GLU A 40 -0.91 -7.64 15.07
CA GLU A 40 -2.00 -8.64 15.13
C GLU A 40 -2.39 -9.22 13.76
N ALA A 41 -1.65 -8.91 12.68
CA ALA A 41 -1.93 -9.48 11.37
C ALA A 41 -1.83 -11.02 11.40
N ASN A 42 -2.84 -11.68 10.86
CA ASN A 42 -2.81 -13.11 10.59
C ASN A 42 -1.93 -13.42 9.37
N SER A 43 -1.97 -12.55 8.36
CA SER A 43 -1.12 -12.68 7.16
C SER A 43 -0.85 -11.32 6.52
N ILE A 44 0.30 -11.20 5.85
CA ILE A 44 0.69 -10.03 5.05
C ILE A 44 1.20 -10.57 3.72
N GLN A 45 0.60 -10.16 2.61
CA GLN A 45 0.88 -10.68 1.27
C GLN A 45 1.22 -9.52 0.36
N TYR A 46 2.35 -9.63 -0.36
CA TYR A 46 2.71 -8.66 -1.39
C TYR A 46 1.65 -8.64 -2.50
N SER A 47 1.19 -7.45 -2.87
CA SER A 47 0.23 -7.21 -3.95
C SER A 47 0.98 -6.79 -5.22
N HIS A 48 1.48 -5.54 -5.24
CA HIS A 48 2.20 -4.95 -6.37
C HIS A 48 3.06 -3.76 -5.91
N SER A 49 3.74 -3.10 -6.84
CA SER A 49 4.52 -1.88 -6.58
C SER A 49 4.46 -0.90 -7.75
N SER A 50 4.44 0.40 -7.46
CA SER A 50 4.60 1.47 -8.47
C SER A 50 6.03 2.01 -8.41
N SER A 51 6.78 1.90 -9.50
CA SER A 51 8.11 2.49 -9.61
C SER A 51 8.08 3.99 -9.92
N GLU A 52 6.98 4.48 -10.48
CA GLU A 52 6.78 5.92 -10.76
C GLU A 52 6.52 6.67 -9.46
N ASP A 53 5.65 6.12 -8.61
CA ASP A 53 5.22 6.76 -7.36
C ASP A 53 6.05 6.32 -6.14
N GLN A 54 6.96 5.36 -6.34
CA GLN A 54 7.74 4.70 -5.27
C GLN A 54 6.84 4.15 -4.15
N GLU A 55 5.91 3.29 -4.54
CA GLU A 55 4.90 2.71 -3.65
C GLU A 55 4.98 1.19 -3.67
N VAL A 56 4.77 0.55 -2.51
CA VAL A 56 4.70 -0.91 -2.37
C VAL A 56 3.42 -1.29 -1.64
N PHE A 57 2.62 -2.15 -2.26
CA PHE A 57 1.29 -2.52 -1.79
C PHE A 57 1.26 -3.92 -1.19
N PHE A 58 0.50 -4.10 -0.12
CA PHE A 58 0.31 -5.37 0.56
C PHE A 58 -1.15 -5.57 0.97
N TYR A 59 -1.65 -6.80 0.86
CA TYR A 59 -2.88 -7.21 1.53
C TYR A 59 -2.55 -7.71 2.94
N VAL A 60 -3.20 -7.13 3.95
CA VAL A 60 -3.10 -7.51 5.35
C VAL A 60 -4.41 -8.15 5.78
N SER A 61 -4.35 -9.39 6.23
CA SER A 61 -5.50 -10.08 6.84
C SER A 61 -5.36 -10.03 8.36
N TYR A 62 -6.38 -9.59 9.07
CA TYR A 62 -6.39 -9.49 10.53
C TYR A 62 -7.77 -9.81 11.09
N THR A 63 -7.83 -10.10 12.39
CA THR A 63 -9.09 -10.38 13.08
C THR A 63 -9.34 -9.29 14.11
N THR A 64 -10.53 -8.69 14.06
CA THR A 64 -10.95 -7.68 15.02
C THR A 64 -12.10 -8.21 15.88
N ASN A 65 -12.06 -7.87 17.17
CA ASN A 65 -13.15 -8.16 18.10
C ASN A 65 -13.95 -6.89 18.29
N LEU A 66 -15.19 -6.91 17.82
CA LEU A 66 -16.15 -5.84 17.97
C LEU A 66 -17.22 -6.25 18.97
N SER A 67 -17.96 -5.27 19.48
CA SER A 67 -19.20 -5.51 20.20
C SER A 67 -20.35 -4.98 19.35
N ASP A 68 -21.32 -5.84 19.06
CA ASP A 68 -22.57 -5.40 18.46
C ASP A 68 -23.68 -5.38 19.52
N MET A 69 -24.66 -4.51 19.31
CA MET A 69 -25.75 -4.28 20.27
C MET A 69 -27.03 -4.90 19.73
N TYR A 70 -27.60 -5.80 20.52
CA TYR A 70 -28.90 -6.39 20.29
C TYR A 70 -29.87 -5.94 21.38
N PHE A 71 -31.17 -6.04 21.12
CA PHE A 71 -32.18 -5.85 22.14
C PHE A 71 -32.79 -7.20 22.49
N ASP A 72 -32.66 -7.61 23.76
CA ASP A 72 -33.32 -8.79 24.32
C ASP A 72 -34.30 -8.33 25.40
N GLU A 73 -35.57 -8.68 25.26
CA GLU A 73 -36.66 -8.23 26.14
C GLU A 73 -36.75 -6.69 26.37
N GLY A 74 -36.22 -5.91 25.42
CA GLY A 74 -36.18 -4.44 25.51
C GLY A 74 -34.93 -3.85 26.16
N GLU A 75 -34.03 -4.71 26.65
CA GLU A 75 -32.74 -4.32 27.22
C GLU A 75 -31.61 -4.50 26.19
N PRO A 76 -30.63 -3.58 26.12
CA PRO A 76 -29.49 -3.72 25.23
C PRO A 76 -28.51 -4.79 25.75
N VAL A 77 -28.24 -5.80 24.92
CA VAL A 77 -27.24 -6.84 25.16
C VAL A 77 -26.08 -6.65 24.18
N PHE A 78 -24.86 -6.60 24.70
CA PHE A 78 -23.64 -6.47 23.90
C PHE A 78 -23.02 -7.85 23.70
N LEU A 79 -23.00 -8.32 22.46
CA LEU A 79 -22.38 -9.60 22.12
C LEU A 79 -21.02 -9.36 21.46
N PRO A 80 -19.96 -10.08 21.88
CA PRO A 80 -18.68 -10.04 21.20
C PRO A 80 -18.83 -10.71 19.82
N ILE A 81 -18.47 -9.98 18.77
CA ILE A 81 -18.40 -10.49 17.41
C ILE A 81 -16.96 -10.41 16.94
N THR A 82 -16.43 -11.56 16.52
CA THR A 82 -15.13 -11.63 15.88
C THR A 82 -15.34 -11.52 14.37
N ARG A 83 -14.69 -10.54 13.74
CA ARG A 83 -14.71 -10.35 12.28
C ARG A 83 -13.33 -10.54 11.70
N SER A 84 -13.28 -11.19 10.54
CA SER A 84 -12.05 -11.32 9.76
C SER A 84 -12.04 -10.24 8.69
N CYS A 85 -10.97 -9.46 8.65
CA CYS A 85 -10.83 -8.33 7.74
C CYS A 85 -9.62 -8.52 6.83
N GLU A 86 -9.75 -7.99 5.62
CA GLU A 86 -8.67 -7.81 4.67
C GLU A 86 -8.57 -6.31 4.33
N GLN A 87 -7.36 -5.80 4.30
CA GLN A 87 -7.06 -4.40 4.01
C GLN A 87 -5.84 -4.35 3.10
N GLU A 88 -5.96 -3.67 1.97
CA GLU A 88 -4.76 -3.28 1.23
C GLU A 88 -4.12 -2.04 1.86
N VAL A 89 -2.82 -2.07 2.02
CA VAL A 89 -2.03 -0.94 2.51
C VAL A 89 -0.92 -0.61 1.54
N VAL A 90 -0.52 0.64 1.54
CA VAL A 90 0.59 1.15 0.76
C VAL A 90 1.72 1.61 1.68
N TYR A 91 2.95 1.19 1.37
CA TYR A 91 4.17 1.75 1.92
C TYR A 91 4.73 2.79 0.95
N LEU A 92 4.77 4.04 1.38
CA LEU A 92 5.38 5.14 0.66
C LEU A 92 6.89 5.14 0.92
N VAL A 93 7.69 4.73 -0.08
CA VAL A 93 9.13 4.49 0.09
C VAL A 93 9.86 5.77 0.50
N ASP A 94 9.57 6.89 -0.15
CA ASP A 94 10.21 8.18 0.13
C ASP A 94 9.91 8.70 1.55
N LEU A 95 8.71 8.42 2.07
CA LEU A 95 8.25 8.92 3.38
C LEU A 95 8.46 7.90 4.50
N LYS A 96 8.75 6.65 4.17
CA LYS A 96 8.82 5.51 5.09
C LYS A 96 7.55 5.39 5.94
N LYS A 97 6.38 5.50 5.30
CA LYS A 97 5.07 5.48 5.97
C LYS A 97 4.18 4.40 5.38
N VAL A 98 3.44 3.74 6.26
CA VAL A 98 2.35 2.83 5.89
C VAL A 98 1.04 3.62 5.95
N LEU A 99 0.21 3.52 4.90
CA LEU A 99 -1.11 4.13 4.81
C LEU A 99 -2.15 3.09 4.37
N TYR A 100 -3.41 3.35 4.72
CA TYR A 100 -4.55 2.57 4.27
C TYR A 100 -4.95 2.98 2.85
N THR A 101 -5.26 2.00 2.00
CA THR A 101 -5.99 2.28 0.75
C THR A 101 -7.50 2.21 1.02
N GLN A 102 -8.30 2.46 -0.01
CA GLN A 102 -9.76 2.30 0.07
C GLN A 102 -10.21 0.84 -0.04
N GLU A 103 -9.31 -0.09 -0.38
CA GLU A 103 -9.63 -1.51 -0.50
C GLU A 103 -9.65 -2.16 0.89
N HIS A 104 -10.86 -2.28 1.44
CA HIS A 104 -11.11 -2.85 2.75
C HIS A 104 -12.40 -3.67 2.76
N ILE A 105 -12.34 -4.87 3.31
CA ILE A 105 -13.51 -5.73 3.49
C ILE A 105 -13.41 -6.50 4.81
N CYS A 106 -14.54 -6.63 5.51
CA CYS A 106 -14.65 -7.49 6.70
C CYS A 106 -15.83 -8.44 6.53
N PHE A 107 -15.65 -9.67 7.00
CA PHE A 107 -16.62 -10.76 6.97
C PHE A 107 -17.02 -11.14 8.40
#